data_AF-A0A8J8CXE7-F1
#
_entry.id   AF-A0A8J8CXE7-F1
#
_cell.length_a   1.000
_cell.length_b   1.000
_cell.length_c   1.000
_cell.angle_alpha   90.00
_cell.angle_beta   90.00
_cell.angle_gamma   90.00
#
_symmetry.space_group_name_H-M   'P 1'
#
loop_
_entity.id
_entity.type
_entity.pdbx_description
1 polymer ?
#
loop_
_entity_poly.entity_id
_entity_poly.type
_entity_poly.pdbx_seq_one_letter_code
_entity_poly.pdbx_strand_id
1 'polypeptide(L)' 'MTGCAVCGGSVHPAERIDSEHHGVRYEFCSDEHRTEFEALPGEFV' A
#
# COMPACT_ATOMS: atom_id res chain seq x y z
N MET A 1 -12.62 5.62 1.86
CA MET A 1 -11.99 4.87 2.97
C MET A 1 -10.70 4.34 2.40
N THR A 2 -9.58 4.97 2.73
CA THR A 2 -8.27 4.63 2.18
C THR A 2 -7.65 3.58 3.08
N GLY A 3 -7.65 2.33 2.61
CA GLY A 3 -7.11 1.18 3.33
C GLY A 3 -5.78 0.74 2.74
N CYS A 4 -5.02 -0.03 3.52
CA CYS A 4 -3.76 -0.62 3.08
C CYS A 4 -4.02 -1.55 1.87
N ALA A 5 -3.28 -1.39 0.78
CA ALA A 5 -3.48 -2.18 -0.43
C ALA A 5 -3.17 -3.68 -0.24
N VAL A 6 -2.34 -4.02 0.75
CA VAL A 6 -1.96 -5.41 1.05
C VAL A 6 -2.94 -6.04 2.06
N CYS A 7 -3.04 -5.49 3.26
CA CYS A 7 -3.81 -6.11 4.34
C CYS A 7 -5.28 -5.65 4.42
N GLY A 8 -5.68 -4.64 3.63
CA GLY A 8 -7.01 -4.01 3.71
C GLY A 8 -7.25 -3.21 5.00
N GLY A 9 -6.26 -3.12 5.89
CA GLY A 9 -6.35 -2.45 7.18
C GLY A 9 -6.46 -0.93 7.07
N SER A 10 -6.79 -0.27 8.19
CA SER A 10 -6.82 1.18 8.25
C SER A 10 -5.40 1.76 8.28
N VAL A 11 -5.12 2.74 7.42
CA VAL A 11 -3.83 3.43 7.39
C VAL A 11 -3.92 4.70 8.23
N HIS A 12 -3.11 4.79 9.28
CA HIS A 12 -2.99 6.02 10.05
C HIS A 12 -2.30 7.11 9.21
N PRO A 13 -2.84 8.33 9.14
CA PRO A 13 -2.29 9.38 8.28
C PRO A 13 -0.87 9.83 8.68
N ALA A 14 -0.49 9.65 9.95
CA ALA A 14 0.87 9.96 10.42
C ALA A 14 1.93 8.93 10.00
N GLU A 15 1.50 7.70 9.72
CA GLU A 15 2.36 6.56 9.33
C GLU A 15 2.02 6.08 7.92
N ARG A 16 1.28 6.90 7.17
CA ARG A 16 0.85 6.58 5.81
C ARG A 16 2.09 6.54 4.92
N ILE A 17 2.28 5.39 4.31
CA ILE A 17 3.25 5.21 3.25
C ILE A 17 2.46 5.05 1.96
N ASP A 18 2.94 5.62 0.87
CA ASP A 18 2.33 5.47 -0.44
C ASP A 18 3.35 5.11 -1.50
N SER A 19 2.88 4.41 -2.53
CA SER A 19 3.67 4.03 -3.70
C SER A 19 2.79 4.12 -4.93
N GLU A 20 3.38 4.52 -6.05
CA GLU A 20 2.68 4.63 -7.33
C GLU A 20 2.96 3.42 -8.20
N HIS A 21 1.90 2.77 -8.68
CA HIS A 21 2.00 1.67 -9.61
C HIS A 21 1.05 1.91 -10.79
N HIS A 22 1.61 1.99 -12.00
CA HIS A 22 0.84 2.24 -13.24
C HIS A 22 -0.04 3.50 -13.19
N GLY A 23 0.40 4.55 -12.47
CA GLY A 23 -0.35 5.80 -12.31
C GLY A 23 -1.49 5.73 -11.28
N VAL A 24 -1.60 4.62 -10.54
CA VAL A 24 -2.50 4.48 -9.39
C VAL A 24 -1.66 4.58 -8.11
N ARG A 25 -2.11 5.43 -7.19
CA ARG A 25 -1.46 5.60 -5.88
C ARG A 25 -2.07 4.62 -4.88
N TYR A 26 -1.24 3.76 -4.32
CA TYR A 26 -1.60 2.80 -3.29
C TYR A 26 -1.07 3.25 -1.94
N GLU A 27 -1.82 2.99 -0.87
CA GLU A 27 -1.44 3.35 0.49
C GLU A 27 -1.14 2.10 1.32
N PHE A 28 -0.24 2.23 2.27
CA PHE A 28 0.27 1.13 3.09
C PHE A 28 0.36 1.58 4.55
N CYS A 29 0.06 0.66 5.46
CA CYS A 29 0.16 0.91 6.90
C CYS A 29 1.57 0.65 7.47
N SER A 30 2.49 0.08 6.68
CA SER A 30 3.85 -0.25 7.09
C SER A 30 4.76 -0.38 5.86
N ASP A 31 6.07 -0.20 6.07
CA ASP A 31 7.06 -0.30 4.99
C ASP A 31 7.20 -1.75 4.48
N GLU A 32 6.92 -2.73 5.34
CA GLU A 32 6.83 -4.15 4.97
C GLU A 32 5.76 -4.38 3.89
N HIS A 33 4.55 -3.85 4.07
CA HIS A 33 3.49 -3.96 3.06
C HIS A 33 3.81 -3.20 1.78
N ARG A 34 4.47 -2.03 1.87
CA ARG A 34 4.96 -1.35 0.66
C ARG A 34 5.95 -2.23 -0.09
N THR A 35 6.91 -2.82 0.63
CA THR A 35 7.95 -3.67 0.03
C THR A 35 7.35 -4.92 -0.61
N GLU A 36 6.38 -5.56 0.05
CA GLU A 36 5.66 -6.72 -0.49
C GLU A 36 4.90 -6.36 -1.77
N PHE A 37 4.20 -5.22 -1.75
CA PHE A 37 3.51 -4.70 -2.93
C PHE A 37 4.48 -4.32 -4.06
N GLU A 38 5.64 -3.73 -3.76
CA GLU A 38 6.66 -3.40 -4.77
C GLU A 38 7.32 -4.65 -5.35
N ALA A 39 7.43 -5.73 -4.58
CA ALA A 39 7.99 -7.00 -5.02
C ALA A 39 7.01 -7.78 -5.92
N LEU A 40 5.72 -7.79 -5.58
CA LEU A 40 4.69 -8.57 -6.28
C LEU A 40 3.40 -7.76 -6.48
N PRO A 41 3.44 -6.63 -7.22
CA PRO A 41 2.26 -5.77 -7.33
C PRO A 41 1.08 -6.48 -8.00
N GLY A 42 1.36 -7.39 -8.94
CA GLY A 42 0.34 -8.16 -9.67
C GLY A 42 -0.51 -9.11 -8.82
N GLU A 43 -0.15 -9.38 -7.57
CA GLU A 43 -0.98 -10.18 -6.65
C GLU A 43 -2.01 -9.32 -5.88
N PHE A 44 -1.81 -8.00 -5.85
CA PHE A 44 -2.60 -7.07 -5.04
C PHE A 44 -3.46 -6.09 -5.87
N VAL A 45 -3.23 -6.01 -7.19
CA VAL A 45 -3.91 -5.08 -8.12
C VAL A 45 -4.93 -5.75 -9.03
#